data_AF-A0A3A8LJW1-F1
#
_entry.id   AF-A0A3A8LJW1-F1
#
_cell.length_a   1.000
_cell.length_b   1.000
_cell.length_c   1.000
_cell.angle_alpha   90.00
_cell.angle_beta   90.00
_cell.angle_gamma   90.00
#
_symmetry.space_group_name_H-M   'P 1'
#
loop_
_entity.id
_entity.type
_entity.pdbx_description
1 polymer ?
#
loop_
_entity_poly.entity_id
_entity_poly.type
_entity_poly.pdbx_seq_one_letter_code
_entity_poly.pdbx_strand_id
1 'polypeptide(L)'
;MASNNIAHPDGPGLSILAVGDVFVDRDDNSITEARAKADIVVVSFHWGDSTVPFSLTDHERRTARLAIDNGADIVVGHHHHMLRGVEFHSGKPIFYGLGHYVFDLPNLAERLARDGYLGVGRPEEMAAWARKFGEFMIRPRQGYPLLPFHQDSRLTGAAVIHIAPSGRISAGFLPAIINPANEPIHVSADSDEGRRVVAYLERCCTTEQLPTRLIAPRPDSGLPTSCIEFVSTSTD
;
A
#
# COMPACT_ATOMS: atom_id res chain seq x y z
N MET A 1 -19.33 -2.02 2.86
CA MET A 1 -18.68 -3.34 2.98
C MET A 1 -18.84 -4.09 1.68
N ALA A 2 -17.74 -4.59 1.09
CA ALA A 2 -17.79 -5.45 -0.09
C ALA A 2 -17.30 -6.85 0.33
N SER A 3 -18.18 -7.85 0.23
CA SER A 3 -17.85 -9.25 0.50
C SER A 3 -17.46 -9.94 -0.80
N ASN A 4 -16.26 -10.51 -0.87
CA ASN A 4 -15.83 -11.35 -1.99
C ASN A 4 -15.56 -12.77 -1.47
N ASN A 5 -16.37 -13.73 -1.90
CA ASN A 5 -16.14 -15.15 -1.59
C ASN A 5 -15.13 -15.72 -2.59
N ILE A 6 -14.00 -16.27 -2.11
CA ILE A 6 -13.06 -17.01 -2.94
C ILE A 6 -13.23 -18.49 -2.62
N ALA A 7 -13.91 -19.22 -3.50
CA ALA A 7 -14.05 -20.67 -3.38
C ALA A 7 -12.81 -21.37 -3.95
N HIS A 8 -12.18 -22.23 -3.15
CA HIS A 8 -11.19 -23.18 -3.64
C HIS A 8 -11.92 -24.35 -4.32
N PRO A 9 -11.50 -24.83 -5.50
CA PRO A 9 -12.22 -25.87 -6.26
C PRO A 9 -12.43 -27.19 -5.47
N ASP A 10 -11.55 -27.48 -4.50
CA ASP A 10 -11.57 -28.74 -3.72
C ASP A 10 -11.59 -28.55 -2.18
N GLY A 11 -12.06 -27.41 -1.65
CA GLY A 11 -12.06 -27.17 -0.19
C GLY A 11 -13.22 -26.31 0.31
N PRO A 12 -13.47 -26.22 1.63
CA PRO A 12 -14.45 -25.27 2.18
C PRO A 12 -14.07 -23.86 1.70
N GLY A 13 -15.04 -23.14 1.12
CA GLY A 13 -14.80 -21.81 0.56
C GLY A 13 -14.31 -20.84 1.63
N LEU A 14 -13.30 -20.02 1.30
CA LEU A 14 -12.80 -18.98 2.19
C LEU A 14 -13.62 -17.70 1.95
N SER A 15 -14.26 -17.19 3.00
CA SER A 15 -14.91 -15.89 2.95
C SER A 15 -13.92 -14.78 3.27
N ILE A 16 -13.69 -13.86 2.31
CA ILE A 16 -12.87 -12.66 2.52
C ILE A 16 -13.80 -11.45 2.55
N LEU A 17 -13.81 -10.74 3.67
CA LEU A 17 -14.51 -9.47 3.79
C LEU A 17 -13.49 -8.33 3.75
N ALA A 18 -13.58 -7.51 2.70
CA ALA A 18 -12.81 -6.28 2.60
C ALA A 18 -13.64 -5.11 3.11
N VAL A 19 -13.12 -4.44 4.14
CA VAL A 19 -13.71 -3.21 4.66
C VAL A 19 -12.90 -2.04 4.11
N GLY A 20 -13.53 -1.23 3.26
CA GLY A 20 -12.91 -0.05 2.63
C GLY A 20 -13.34 1.24 3.33
N ASP A 21 -12.44 2.22 3.34
CA ASP A 21 -12.57 3.56 3.93
C ASP A 21 -13.26 3.56 5.31
N VAL A 22 -12.54 3.01 6.29
CA VAL A 22 -12.99 2.92 7.68
C VAL A 22 -12.44 4.09 8.49
N PHE A 23 -13.30 4.73 9.31
CA PHE A 23 -12.86 5.67 10.32
C PHE A 23 -12.77 4.94 11.66
N VAL A 24 -11.61 4.34 11.96
CA VAL A 24 -11.44 3.62 13.22
C VAL A 24 -11.25 4.63 14.35
N ASP A 25 -12.33 4.88 15.10
CA ASP A 25 -12.28 5.38 16.47
C ASP A 25 -12.65 4.22 17.42
N ARG A 26 -12.44 4.40 18.72
CA ARG A 26 -12.75 3.40 19.77
C ARG A 26 -14.21 2.92 19.76
N ASP A 27 -15.12 3.71 19.19
CA ASP A 27 -16.55 3.41 19.15
C ASP A 27 -17.01 2.80 17.80
N ASP A 28 -16.11 2.63 16.81
CA ASP A 28 -16.44 1.98 15.54
C ASP A 28 -16.33 0.44 15.65
N ASN A 29 -17.48 -0.23 15.56
CA ASN A 29 -17.57 -1.70 15.64
C ASN A 29 -17.49 -2.40 14.28
N SER A 30 -17.26 -1.69 13.17
CA SER A 30 -17.29 -2.25 11.81
C SER A 30 -16.33 -3.43 11.63
N ILE A 31 -15.14 -3.37 12.22
CA ILE A 31 -14.13 -4.45 12.15
C ILE A 31 -14.59 -5.66 12.97
N THR A 32 -15.12 -5.44 14.17
CA THR A 32 -15.63 -6.54 15.02
C THR A 32 -16.83 -7.23 14.38
N GLU A 33 -17.76 -6.46 13.79
CA GLU A 33 -18.89 -7.01 13.03
C GLU A 33 -18.44 -7.79 11.80
N ALA A 34 -17.40 -7.32 11.10
CA ALA A 34 -16.81 -8.03 9.97
C ALA A 34 -16.17 -9.35 10.41
N ARG A 35 -15.41 -9.34 11.51
CA ARG A 35 -14.75 -10.52 12.08
C ARG A 35 -15.74 -11.62 12.49
N ALA A 36 -16.93 -11.24 12.94
CA ALA A 36 -18.00 -12.19 13.27
C ALA A 36 -18.60 -12.91 12.04
N LYS A 37 -18.35 -12.42 10.83
CA LYS A 37 -18.99 -12.88 9.59
C LYS A 37 -18.01 -13.41 8.54
N ALA A 38 -16.70 -13.27 8.77
CA ALA A 38 -15.67 -13.58 7.79
C ALA A 38 -14.59 -14.47 8.41
N ASP A 39 -13.96 -15.29 7.57
CA ASP A 39 -12.79 -16.08 7.96
C ASP A 39 -11.54 -15.20 8.04
N ILE A 40 -11.43 -14.25 7.10
CA ILE A 40 -10.34 -13.27 6.99
C ILE A 40 -10.92 -11.87 6.84
N VAL A 41 -10.41 -10.94 7.65
CA VAL A 41 -10.78 -9.52 7.60
C VAL A 41 -9.61 -8.71 7.05
N VAL A 42 -9.83 -8.04 5.92
CA VAL A 42 -8.88 -7.10 5.33
C VAL A 42 -9.44 -5.69 5.47
N VAL A 43 -8.65 -4.80 6.06
CA VAL A 43 -9.04 -3.39 6.23
C VAL A 43 -8.17 -2.53 5.33
N SER A 44 -8.81 -1.62 4.60
CA SER A 44 -8.11 -0.66 3.75
C SER A 44 -8.38 0.78 4.15
N PHE A 45 -7.32 1.60 4.14
CA PHE A 45 -7.37 3.00 4.54
C PHE A 45 -6.81 3.94 3.48
N HIS A 46 -7.54 5.03 3.25
CA HIS A 46 -7.08 6.17 2.47
C HIS A 46 -6.48 7.25 3.38
N TRP A 47 -5.14 7.29 3.53
CA TRP A 47 -4.52 8.12 4.58
C TRP A 47 -3.15 8.72 4.22
N GLY A 48 -2.63 9.49 5.16
CA GLY A 48 -1.24 9.94 5.19
C GLY A 48 -0.90 11.08 4.24
N ASP A 49 0.39 11.39 4.16
CA ASP A 49 0.89 12.57 3.45
C ASP A 49 1.53 12.17 2.10
N SER A 50 0.94 12.62 1.00
CA SER A 50 1.44 12.38 -0.37
C SER A 50 2.64 13.25 -0.76
N THR A 51 3.09 14.13 0.13
CA THR A 51 4.09 15.18 -0.16
C THR A 51 5.39 15.00 0.61
N VAL A 52 5.38 14.19 1.66
CA VAL A 52 6.57 13.83 2.44
C VAL A 52 6.91 12.36 2.20
N PRO A 53 7.96 12.04 1.43
CA PRO A 53 8.35 10.66 1.17
C PRO A 53 8.93 10.02 2.44
N PHE A 54 8.83 8.69 2.53
CA PHE A 54 9.42 7.88 3.62
C PHE A 54 8.93 8.21 5.04
N SER A 55 7.83 8.96 5.20
CA SER A 55 7.27 9.30 6.52
C SER A 55 5.89 8.68 6.70
N LEU A 56 5.63 8.20 7.93
CA LEU A 56 4.30 7.84 8.40
C LEU A 56 3.89 8.78 9.53
N THR A 57 2.62 9.15 9.53
CA THR A 57 2.04 9.89 10.66
C THR A 57 1.74 8.96 11.84
N ASP A 58 1.74 9.52 13.05
CA ASP A 58 1.29 8.80 14.26
C ASP A 58 -0.16 8.32 14.16
N HIS A 59 -0.97 8.98 13.34
CA HIS A 59 -2.34 8.55 13.07
C HIS A 59 -2.35 7.22 12.31
N GLU A 60 -1.61 7.11 11.22
CA GLU A 60 -1.51 5.88 10.43
C GLU A 60 -1.10 4.68 11.28
N ARG A 61 -0.02 4.83 12.06
CA ARG A 61 0.49 3.75 12.91
C ARG A 61 -0.53 3.30 13.95
N ARG A 62 -1.14 4.25 14.67
CA ARG A 62 -2.12 3.93 15.73
C ARG A 62 -3.38 3.31 15.14
N THR A 63 -3.90 3.87 14.06
CA THR A 63 -5.11 3.38 13.39
C THR A 63 -4.89 1.98 12.81
N ALA A 64 -3.74 1.72 12.19
CA ALA A 64 -3.43 0.41 11.64
C ALA A 64 -3.33 -0.68 12.71
N ARG A 65 -2.63 -0.41 13.81
CA ARG A 65 -2.50 -1.36 14.93
C ARG A 65 -3.83 -1.58 15.64
N LEU A 66 -4.61 -0.51 15.86
CA LEU A 66 -5.96 -0.61 16.43
C LEU A 66 -6.90 -1.44 15.55
N ALA A 67 -6.78 -1.35 14.22
CA ALA A 67 -7.56 -2.19 13.32
C ALA A 67 -7.25 -3.69 13.51
N ILE A 68 -5.97 -4.04 13.66
CA ILE A 68 -5.54 -5.40 13.99
C ILE A 68 -6.07 -5.83 15.36
N ASP A 69 -5.94 -4.97 16.38
CA ASP A 69 -6.44 -5.23 17.74
C ASP A 69 -7.95 -5.49 17.76
N ASN A 70 -8.71 -4.83 16.87
CA ASN A 70 -10.16 -5.00 16.73
C ASN A 70 -10.60 -6.18 15.84
N GLY A 71 -9.64 -6.97 15.33
CA GLY A 71 -9.92 -8.23 14.63
C GLY A 71 -9.60 -8.24 13.14
N ALA A 72 -8.94 -7.20 12.60
CA ALA A 72 -8.39 -7.26 11.25
C ALA A 72 -7.25 -8.30 11.19
N ASP A 73 -7.11 -8.99 10.07
CA ASP A 73 -6.03 -9.93 9.80
C ASP A 73 -4.94 -9.30 8.92
N ILE A 74 -5.31 -8.34 8.08
CA ILE A 74 -4.42 -7.63 7.16
C ILE A 74 -4.88 -6.17 7.07
N VAL A 75 -3.93 -5.23 7.11
CA VAL A 75 -4.19 -3.79 6.89
C VAL A 75 -3.47 -3.30 5.64
N VAL A 76 -4.17 -2.56 4.78
CA VAL A 76 -3.63 -2.01 3.52
C VAL A 76 -3.94 -0.51 3.39
N GLY A 77 -2.93 0.32 3.54
CA GLY A 77 -2.97 1.75 3.28
C GLY A 77 -2.73 2.11 1.82
N HIS A 78 -3.34 3.20 1.38
CA HIS A 78 -3.07 3.88 0.11
C HIS A 78 -3.15 5.40 0.29
N HIS A 79 -3.37 6.19 -0.78
CA HIS A 79 -3.35 7.67 -0.85
C HIS A 79 -1.97 8.34 -0.96
N HIS A 80 -0.92 7.81 -0.35
CA HIS A 80 0.44 8.38 -0.46
C HIS A 80 0.97 8.58 -1.88
N HIS A 81 0.40 7.86 -2.85
CA HIS A 81 0.88 7.79 -4.24
C HIS A 81 2.33 7.29 -4.36
N MET A 82 2.89 6.72 -3.29
CA MET A 82 4.23 6.17 -3.20
C MET A 82 4.19 4.95 -2.28
N LEU A 83 5.20 4.09 -2.39
CA LEU A 83 5.37 2.99 -1.45
C LEU A 83 5.63 3.54 -0.03
N ARG A 84 5.18 2.77 0.95
CA ARG A 84 5.49 2.95 2.37
C ARG A 84 5.93 1.63 2.97
N GLY A 85 6.48 1.71 4.17
CA GLY A 85 7.03 0.56 4.86
C GLY A 85 5.95 -0.47 5.23
N VAL A 86 6.43 -1.64 5.64
CA VAL A 86 5.59 -2.74 6.12
C VAL A 86 5.97 -3.02 7.56
N GLU A 87 4.97 -3.29 8.39
CA GLU A 87 5.12 -3.70 9.78
C GLU A 87 4.31 -4.97 10.04
N PHE A 88 4.68 -5.71 11.08
CA PHE A 88 3.82 -6.72 11.67
C PHE A 88 3.39 -6.27 13.07
N HIS A 89 2.11 -6.41 13.37
CA HIS A 89 1.54 -6.19 14.70
C HIS A 89 0.79 -7.46 15.10
N SER A 90 1.15 -8.07 16.23
CA SER A 90 0.60 -9.38 16.66
C SER A 90 0.67 -10.46 15.57
N GLY A 91 1.79 -10.51 14.83
CA GLY A 91 2.01 -11.48 13.74
C GLY A 91 1.21 -11.22 12.46
N LYS A 92 0.49 -10.10 12.37
CA LYS A 92 -0.36 -9.73 11.22
C LYS A 92 0.23 -8.56 10.43
N PRO A 93 0.22 -8.61 9.09
CA PRO A 93 0.89 -7.61 8.27
C PRO A 93 0.09 -6.31 8.13
N ILE A 94 0.81 -5.20 8.20
CA ILE A 94 0.35 -3.84 7.92
C ILE A 94 1.18 -3.29 6.77
N PHE A 95 0.54 -3.08 5.62
CA PHE A 95 1.13 -2.38 4.48
C PHE A 95 0.70 -0.92 4.54
N TYR A 96 1.58 0.01 4.90
CA TYR A 96 1.17 1.41 5.04
C TYR A 96 0.87 2.12 3.70
N GLY A 97 1.35 1.56 2.58
CA GLY A 97 1.22 2.14 1.25
C GLY A 97 1.82 1.26 0.16
N LEU A 98 1.01 0.79 -0.78
CA LEU A 98 1.46 -0.06 -1.91
C LEU A 98 1.79 0.71 -3.20
N GLY A 99 1.68 2.04 -3.18
CA GLY A 99 1.83 2.88 -4.38
C GLY A 99 0.66 2.71 -5.35
N HIS A 100 0.93 2.79 -6.65
CA HIS A 100 -0.07 2.71 -7.71
C HIS A 100 -0.06 1.36 -8.40
N TYR A 101 -1.18 0.64 -8.39
CA TYR A 101 -1.31 -0.59 -9.19
C TYR A 101 -2.32 -0.44 -10.32
N VAL A 102 -3.48 0.14 -10.00
CA VAL A 102 -4.46 0.62 -10.97
C VAL A 102 -4.76 2.06 -10.61
N PHE A 103 -4.50 2.97 -11.54
CA PHE A 103 -4.80 4.38 -11.34
C PHE A 103 -5.39 4.94 -12.61
N ASP A 104 -6.67 5.31 -12.56
CA ASP A 104 -7.35 5.95 -13.67
C ASP A 104 -7.88 7.31 -13.22
N LEU A 105 -7.53 8.34 -13.97
CA LEU A 105 -8.08 9.69 -13.84
C LEU A 105 -8.72 10.06 -15.16
N PRO A 106 -9.98 9.64 -15.40
CA PRO A 106 -10.67 10.00 -16.62
C PRO A 106 -10.79 11.52 -16.71
N ASN A 107 -10.57 12.04 -17.91
CA ASN A 107 -10.56 13.46 -18.23
C ASN A 107 -9.52 14.25 -17.42
N LEU A 108 -8.34 13.65 -17.16
CA LEU A 108 -7.25 14.28 -16.42
C LEU A 108 -6.97 15.71 -16.93
N ALA A 109 -6.89 15.93 -18.25
CA ALA A 109 -6.67 17.26 -18.84
C ALA A 109 -7.76 18.30 -18.51
N GLU A 110 -9.02 17.88 -18.42
CA GLU A 110 -10.14 18.78 -18.10
C GLU A 110 -10.22 19.04 -16.59
N ARG A 111 -9.98 18.01 -15.77
CA ARG A 111 -9.87 18.12 -14.31
C ARG A 111 -8.69 19.00 -13.90
N LEU A 112 -7.56 18.83 -14.58
CA LEU A 112 -6.38 19.71 -14.52
C LEU A 112 -6.77 21.17 -14.71
N ALA A 113 -7.53 21.45 -15.77
CA ALA A 113 -7.93 22.82 -16.12
C ALA A 113 -8.99 23.40 -15.17
N ARG A 114 -9.86 22.57 -14.59
CA ARG A 114 -10.99 23.00 -13.75
C ARG A 114 -10.66 23.11 -12.26
N ASP A 115 -10.01 22.10 -11.71
CA ASP A 115 -9.94 21.90 -10.25
C ASP A 115 -8.68 22.51 -9.62
N GLY A 116 -7.71 22.94 -10.42
CA GLY A 116 -6.46 23.58 -9.99
C GLY A 116 -5.52 22.73 -9.13
N TYR A 117 -6.04 21.66 -8.53
CA TYR A 117 -5.32 20.44 -8.19
C TYR A 117 -4.48 20.07 -9.39
N LEU A 118 -3.15 19.99 -9.22
CA LEU A 118 -2.11 19.68 -10.23
C LEU A 118 -1.25 20.86 -10.71
N GLY A 119 -1.32 22.00 -10.02
CA GLY A 119 -0.48 23.14 -10.38
C GLY A 119 -0.95 23.83 -11.65
N VAL A 120 -2.27 24.03 -11.75
CA VAL A 120 -2.89 24.93 -12.73
C VAL A 120 -3.62 25.98 -11.90
N GLY A 121 -3.04 27.16 -11.75
CA GLY A 121 -3.56 28.19 -10.86
C GLY A 121 -2.90 29.52 -11.14
N ARG A 122 -3.23 30.57 -10.36
CA ARG A 122 -2.56 31.87 -10.53
C ARG A 122 -1.07 31.74 -10.20
N PRO A 123 -0.18 32.54 -10.82
CA PRO A 123 1.26 32.49 -10.56
C PRO A 123 1.63 32.54 -9.07
N GLU A 124 0.92 33.32 -8.25
CA GLU A 124 1.16 33.36 -6.80
C GLU A 124 0.80 32.07 -6.05
N GLU A 125 -0.31 31.41 -6.43
CA GLU A 125 -0.78 30.15 -5.84
C GLU A 125 0.17 29.00 -6.23
N MET A 126 0.58 28.99 -7.50
CA MET A 126 1.59 28.10 -8.05
C MET A 126 2.92 28.21 -7.30
N ALA A 127 3.38 29.44 -7.06
CA ALA A 127 4.60 29.68 -6.28
C ALA A 127 4.44 29.24 -4.82
N ALA A 128 3.27 29.41 -4.23
CA ALA A 128 2.99 28.95 -2.86
C ALA A 128 2.99 27.42 -2.76
N TRP A 129 2.35 26.71 -3.71
CA TRP A 129 2.35 25.25 -3.75
C TRP A 129 3.72 24.68 -4.09
N ALA A 130 4.47 25.29 -5.00
CA ALA A 130 5.84 24.90 -5.28
C ALA A 130 6.74 25.04 -4.04
N ARG A 131 6.58 26.12 -3.25
CA ARG A 131 7.27 26.26 -1.96
C ARG A 131 6.84 25.23 -0.93
N LYS A 132 5.56 24.86 -0.90
CA LYS A 132 4.99 23.95 0.11
C LYS A 132 5.29 22.48 -0.19
N PHE A 133 5.11 22.05 -1.43
CA PHE A 133 5.12 20.63 -1.83
C PHE A 133 6.35 20.25 -2.67
N GLY A 134 7.15 21.23 -3.11
CA GLY A 134 8.38 20.99 -3.85
C GLY A 134 8.19 20.09 -5.07
N GLU A 135 9.05 19.10 -5.23
CA GLU A 135 9.03 18.15 -6.34
C GLU A 135 7.88 17.13 -6.27
N PHE A 136 7.29 16.93 -5.09
CA PHE A 136 6.18 16.00 -4.82
C PHE A 136 4.80 16.58 -5.17
N MET A 137 4.75 17.86 -5.50
CA MET A 137 3.55 18.49 -6.05
C MET A 137 3.01 17.69 -7.25
N ILE A 138 1.72 17.41 -7.23
CA ILE A 138 1.03 16.78 -8.35
C ILE A 138 1.07 17.77 -9.53
N ARG A 139 1.53 17.33 -10.70
CA ARG A 139 1.66 18.15 -11.92
C ARG A 139 1.97 17.27 -13.14
N PRO A 140 1.74 17.75 -14.37
CA PRO A 140 2.16 17.04 -15.57
C PRO A 140 3.63 16.61 -15.52
N ARG A 141 3.91 15.36 -15.93
CA ARG A 141 5.26 14.77 -15.93
C ARG A 141 5.67 14.40 -17.34
N GLN A 142 6.85 14.83 -17.75
CA GLN A 142 7.40 14.46 -19.06
C GLN A 142 7.52 12.93 -19.16
N GLY A 143 7.02 12.36 -20.26
CA GLY A 143 7.02 10.91 -20.51
C GLY A 143 5.99 10.10 -19.70
N TYR A 144 5.19 10.72 -18.83
CA TYR A 144 4.16 10.05 -18.03
C TYR A 144 2.85 10.87 -18.05
N PRO A 145 2.14 10.91 -19.19
CA PRO A 145 1.00 11.80 -19.39
C PRO A 145 -0.21 11.46 -18.49
N LEU A 146 -0.31 10.21 -18.03
CA LEU A 146 -1.44 9.71 -17.23
C LEU A 146 -1.10 9.57 -15.73
N LEU A 147 0.16 9.81 -15.34
CA LEU A 147 0.62 9.69 -13.95
C LEU A 147 1.29 10.99 -13.50
N PRO A 148 0.51 11.97 -13.00
CA PRO A 148 1.00 13.31 -12.68
C PRO A 148 1.74 13.42 -11.33
N PHE A 149 2.31 12.33 -10.83
CA PHE A 149 2.99 12.27 -9.52
C PHE A 149 4.51 12.22 -9.66
N HIS A 150 5.20 12.40 -8.53
CA HIS A 150 6.66 12.31 -8.44
C HIS A 150 7.20 11.00 -9.03
N GLN A 151 8.46 10.98 -9.49
CA GLN A 151 9.06 9.78 -10.12
C GLN A 151 8.99 8.53 -9.23
N ASP A 152 9.05 8.71 -7.92
CA ASP A 152 8.93 7.60 -6.95
C ASP A 152 7.58 6.89 -7.01
N SER A 153 6.52 7.57 -7.44
CA SER A 153 5.19 6.99 -7.65
C SER A 153 5.13 5.92 -8.74
N ARG A 154 6.22 5.78 -9.52
CA ARG A 154 6.37 4.73 -10.53
C ARG A 154 6.86 3.43 -9.91
N LEU A 155 7.37 3.44 -8.68
CA LEU A 155 7.74 2.23 -7.94
C LEU A 155 6.49 1.70 -7.22
N THR A 156 6.14 0.44 -7.47
CA THR A 156 4.92 -0.17 -6.92
C THR A 156 5.07 -1.69 -6.84
N GLY A 157 3.97 -2.40 -6.61
CA GLY A 157 3.90 -3.84 -6.62
C GLY A 157 2.60 -4.33 -6.01
N ALA A 158 2.47 -5.65 -5.94
CA ALA A 158 1.34 -6.31 -5.31
C ALA A 158 1.78 -6.91 -3.96
N ALA A 159 0.98 -6.67 -2.92
CA ALA A 159 1.09 -7.47 -1.70
C ALA A 159 0.65 -8.90 -2.01
N VAL A 160 1.43 -9.88 -1.56
CA VAL A 160 1.14 -11.31 -1.72
C VAL A 160 0.99 -11.91 -0.33
N ILE A 161 -0.16 -12.50 -0.05
CA ILE A 161 -0.45 -13.07 1.26
C ILE A 161 -0.70 -14.56 1.11
N HIS A 162 -0.01 -15.34 1.94
CA HIS A 162 -0.29 -16.75 2.12
C HIS A 162 -0.82 -17.00 3.52
N ILE A 163 -1.94 -17.71 3.63
CA ILE A 163 -2.56 -18.07 4.89
C ILE A 163 -2.56 -19.59 5.00
N ALA A 164 -1.76 -20.12 5.92
CA ALA A 164 -1.66 -21.55 6.14
C ALA A 164 -2.93 -22.08 6.84
N PRO A 165 -3.24 -23.39 6.74
CA PRO A 165 -4.36 -24.00 7.47
C PRO A 165 -4.31 -23.81 8.99
N SER A 166 -3.12 -23.57 9.55
CA SER A 166 -2.94 -23.23 10.97
C SER A 166 -3.37 -21.81 11.34
N GLY A 167 -3.76 -20.99 10.38
CA GLY A 167 -4.02 -19.55 10.54
C GLY A 167 -2.76 -18.67 10.48
N ARG A 168 -1.57 -19.26 10.31
CA ARG A 168 -0.32 -18.48 10.15
C ARG A 168 -0.36 -17.68 8.85
N ILE A 169 -0.09 -16.37 8.94
CA ILE A 169 -0.03 -15.46 7.80
C ILE A 169 1.44 -15.21 7.44
N SER A 170 1.78 -15.42 6.17
CA SER A 170 3.02 -14.99 5.55
C SER A 170 2.72 -13.88 4.55
N ALA A 171 3.52 -12.82 4.59
CA ALA A 171 3.33 -11.64 3.75
C ALA A 171 4.55 -11.41 2.87
N GLY A 172 4.30 -11.11 1.61
CA GLY A 172 5.31 -10.80 0.63
C GLY A 172 4.90 -9.69 -0.31
N PHE A 173 5.79 -9.41 -1.25
CA PHE A 173 5.63 -8.36 -2.23
C PHE A 173 6.16 -8.80 -3.58
N LEU A 174 5.37 -8.56 -4.62
CA LEU A 174 5.78 -8.74 -6.00
C LEU A 174 6.09 -7.37 -6.61
N PRO A 175 7.37 -7.02 -6.81
CA PRO A 175 7.76 -5.72 -7.34
C PRO A 175 7.18 -5.44 -8.72
N ALA A 176 6.82 -4.17 -8.93
CA ALA A 176 6.40 -3.68 -10.23
C ALA A 176 6.86 -2.22 -10.42
N ILE A 177 6.85 -1.80 -11.67
CA ILE A 177 6.98 -0.40 -12.05
C ILE A 177 5.78 0.04 -12.88
N ILE A 178 5.43 1.31 -12.84
CA ILE A 178 4.46 1.89 -13.77
C ILE A 178 5.21 2.38 -15.00
N ASN A 179 4.79 1.92 -16.18
CA ASN A 179 5.36 2.35 -17.45
C ASN A 179 4.71 3.68 -17.94
N PRO A 180 5.22 4.31 -19.01
CA PRO A 180 4.63 5.51 -19.61
C PRO A 180 3.17 5.40 -20.05
N ALA A 181 2.70 4.18 -20.38
CA ALA A 181 1.32 3.88 -20.71
C ALA A 181 0.42 3.73 -19.46
N ASN A 182 0.98 3.94 -18.27
CA ASN A 182 0.33 3.83 -16.97
C ASN A 182 -0.13 2.40 -16.63
N GLU A 183 0.66 1.43 -17.09
CA GLU A 183 0.45 0.01 -16.82
C GLU A 183 1.46 -0.48 -15.76
N PRO A 184 1.03 -1.28 -14.77
CA PRO A 184 1.93 -1.96 -13.86
C PRO A 184 2.64 -3.11 -14.58
N ILE A 185 3.97 -3.06 -14.60
CA ILE A 185 4.84 -4.10 -15.15
C ILE A 185 5.59 -4.76 -14.02
N HIS A 186 5.32 -6.05 -13.79
CA HIS A 186 6.09 -6.83 -12.82
C HIS A 186 7.54 -6.95 -13.22
N VAL A 187 8.41 -6.78 -12.23
CA VAL A 187 9.85 -6.90 -12.42
C VAL A 187 10.40 -7.89 -11.39
N SER A 188 11.38 -8.71 -11.81
CA SER A 188 12.07 -9.61 -10.88
C SER A 188 12.80 -8.79 -9.82
N ALA A 189 12.77 -9.21 -8.56
CA ALA A 189 13.50 -8.57 -7.46
C ALA A 189 15.02 -8.46 -7.75
N ASP A 190 15.57 -9.38 -8.55
CA ASP A 190 16.98 -9.41 -8.94
C ASP A 190 17.31 -8.61 -10.21
N SER A 191 16.32 -7.95 -10.83
CA SER A 191 16.57 -7.00 -11.93
C SER A 191 17.02 -5.64 -11.39
N ASP A 192 17.58 -4.78 -12.24
CA ASP A 192 17.95 -3.41 -11.83
C ASP A 192 16.73 -2.60 -11.36
N GLU A 193 15.59 -2.75 -12.04
CA GLU A 193 14.34 -2.08 -11.68
C GLU A 193 13.76 -2.67 -10.39
N GLY A 194 13.76 -4.00 -10.25
CA GLY A 194 13.33 -4.67 -9.03
C GLY A 194 14.15 -4.25 -7.82
N ARG A 195 15.48 -4.26 -7.92
CA ARG A 195 16.37 -3.78 -6.85
C ARG A 195 16.07 -2.35 -6.42
N ARG A 196 15.68 -1.47 -7.35
CA ARG A 196 15.26 -0.10 -7.00
C ARG A 196 13.97 -0.08 -6.19
N VAL A 197 12.98 -0.90 -6.56
CA VAL A 197 11.72 -1.03 -5.81
C VAL A 197 11.99 -1.59 -4.42
N VAL A 198 12.80 -2.66 -4.31
CA VAL A 198 13.18 -3.28 -3.03
C VAL A 198 13.90 -2.28 -2.12
N ALA A 199 14.93 -1.62 -2.64
CA ALA A 199 15.70 -0.63 -1.88
C ALA A 199 14.84 0.55 -1.40
N TYR A 200 13.83 0.95 -2.18
CA TYR A 200 12.87 1.97 -1.76
C TYR A 200 12.04 1.50 -0.56
N LEU A 201 11.51 0.28 -0.60
CA LEU A 201 10.77 -0.32 0.52
C LEU A 201 11.64 -0.51 1.76
N GLU A 202 12.87 -1.02 1.61
CA GLU A 202 13.82 -1.16 2.72
C GLU A 202 14.12 0.19 3.36
N ARG A 203 14.28 1.24 2.55
CA ARG A 203 14.44 2.61 3.04
C ARG A 203 13.20 3.09 3.79
N CYS A 204 11.99 2.84 3.29
CA CYS A 204 10.77 3.17 4.03
C CYS A 204 10.76 2.51 5.42
N CYS A 205 11.03 1.20 5.50
CA CYS A 205 11.08 0.49 6.78
C CYS A 205 12.18 1.05 7.70
N THR A 206 13.37 1.28 7.18
CA THR A 206 14.53 1.74 7.96
C THR A 206 14.34 3.18 8.47
N THR A 207 13.87 4.09 7.62
CA THR A 207 13.62 5.49 8.01
C THR A 207 12.57 5.58 9.10
N GLU A 208 11.51 4.78 9.00
CA GLU A 208 10.42 4.74 9.96
C GLU A 208 10.70 3.82 11.17
N GLN A 209 11.86 3.16 11.18
CA GLN A 209 12.29 2.20 12.22
C GLN A 209 11.28 1.06 12.41
N LEU A 210 10.67 0.61 11.32
CA LEU A 210 9.75 -0.53 11.35
C LEU A 210 10.55 -1.83 11.53
N PRO A 211 10.13 -2.73 12.43
CA PRO A 211 10.85 -3.97 12.73
C PRO A 211 10.56 -5.04 11.67
N THR A 212 10.95 -4.76 10.42
CA THR A 212 10.68 -5.63 9.28
C THR A 212 11.91 -5.76 8.41
N ARG A 213 12.25 -7.00 8.05
CA ARG A 213 13.26 -7.32 7.04
C ARG A 213 12.62 -7.86 5.76
N LEU A 214 13.25 -7.54 4.64
CA LEU A 214 12.92 -8.08 3.33
C LEU A 214 13.92 -9.19 3.02
N ILE A 215 13.43 -10.38 2.67
CA ILE A 215 14.25 -11.55 2.35
C ILE A 215 13.70 -12.30 1.14
N ALA A 216 14.51 -13.20 0.57
CA ALA A 216 13.98 -14.21 -0.34
C ALA A 216 12.98 -15.11 0.41
N PRO A 217 11.86 -15.53 -0.23
CA PRO A 217 10.85 -16.35 0.41
C PRO A 217 11.42 -17.64 1.00
N ARG A 218 11.11 -17.90 2.27
CA ARG A 218 11.50 -19.13 2.94
C ARG A 218 10.71 -20.31 2.36
N PRO A 219 11.29 -21.53 2.31
CA PRO A 219 10.60 -22.70 1.76
C PRO A 219 9.24 -23.01 2.41
N ASP A 220 9.05 -22.66 3.68
CA ASP A 220 7.84 -22.88 4.47
C ASP A 220 6.89 -21.66 4.51
N SER A 221 7.21 -20.58 3.80
CA SER A 221 6.38 -19.36 3.75
C SER A 221 5.08 -19.57 2.95
N GLY A 222 5.08 -20.50 1.98
CA GLY A 222 3.99 -20.67 1.02
C GLY A 222 3.87 -19.54 -0.01
N LEU A 223 4.80 -18.57 0.00
CA LEU A 223 4.87 -17.48 -0.97
C LEU A 223 5.55 -17.95 -2.26
N PRO A 224 5.18 -17.40 -3.44
CA PRO A 224 5.90 -17.65 -4.68
C PRO A 224 7.36 -17.21 -4.58
N THR A 225 8.28 -17.99 -5.17
CA THR A 225 9.73 -17.69 -5.15
C THR A 225 10.10 -16.39 -5.88
N SER A 226 9.22 -15.87 -6.73
CA SER A 226 9.37 -14.58 -7.40
C SER A 226 9.06 -13.36 -6.52
N CYS A 227 8.53 -13.58 -5.32
CA CYS A 227 8.22 -12.52 -4.36
C CYS A 227 9.42 -12.21 -3.48
N ILE A 228 9.31 -11.11 -2.74
CA ILE A 228 10.08 -10.85 -1.53
C ILE A 228 9.19 -11.22 -0.35
N GLU A 229 9.73 -11.88 0.68
CA GLU A 229 9.03 -12.11 1.94
C GLU A 229 9.38 -11.02 2.94
N PHE A 230 8.36 -10.50 3.64
CA PHE A 230 8.54 -9.65 4.80
C PHE A 230 8.58 -10.51 6.07
N VAL A 231 9.56 -10.27 6.92
CA VAL A 231 9.72 -10.96 8.20
C VAL A 231 9.85 -9.95 9.32
N SER A 232 9.02 -10.10 10.36
CA SER A 232 9.15 -9.31 11.58
C SER A 232 10.51 -9.59 12.26
N THR A 233 11.18 -8.54 12.70
CA THR A 233 12.36 -8.62 13.57
C THR A 233 12.04 -8.38 15.03
N SER A 234 10.77 -8.09 15.36
CA SER A 234 10.32 -7.99 16.74
C SER A 234 10.25 -9.37 17.38
N THR A 235 10.68 -9.44 18.63
CA THR A 235 10.47 -10.59 19.51
C THR A 235 9.16 -10.39 20.29
N ASP A 236 8.04 -10.40 19.59
CA ASP A 236 6.73 -10.39 20.24
C ASP A 236 6.26 -11.82 20.54
#